data_AF-A0A973JWX7-F1
#
_entry.id   AF-A0A973JWX7-F1
#
_cell.length_a   1.000
_cell.length_b   1.000
_cell.length_c   1.000
_cell.angle_alpha   90.00
_cell.angle_beta   90.00
_cell.angle_gamma   90.00
#
_symmetry.space_group_name_H-M   'P 1'
#
loop_
_entity.id
_entity.type
_entity.pdbx_description
1 polymer ?
#
loop_
_entity_poly.entity_id
_entity_poly.type
_entity_poly.pdbx_seq_one_letter_code
_entity_poly.pdbx_strand_id
1 'polypeptide(L)'
;MPRLILLRAMLLLIVAVLVGRLYEIQIITGNQQRFGETPEETTRRYLSVPPRRGEIFAADGKTILAESVPIYTIAIIPGRLPARSSEPARRDQVLARVSQIAGITSTLALSPTSALDLRPGLRDDLGQFGQLPALTRGAPLTVTVAPEATLSALRVAQTYSDVLQLNNAIEEQIARQDIRRYETLIVKEDISPELALVIHENNNSLPGVLVVEGYRRRYPQSGSVPSLSHTL
;
A
#
# COMPACT_ATOMS: atom_id res chain seq x y z
N MET A 1 -45.51 -17.13 -47.97
CA MET A 1 -45.71 -15.85 -47.27
C MET A 1 -45.67 -15.93 -45.73
N PRO A 2 -46.25 -16.92 -45.00
CA PRO A 2 -46.26 -16.89 -43.53
C PRO A 2 -44.89 -17.09 -42.88
N ARG A 3 -44.00 -17.86 -43.52
CA ARG A 3 -42.62 -18.12 -43.03
C ARG A 3 -41.78 -16.84 -42.94
N LEU A 4 -41.92 -15.92 -43.90
CA LEU A 4 -41.21 -14.63 -43.92
C LEU A 4 -41.75 -13.65 -42.87
N ILE A 5 -43.05 -13.70 -42.59
CA ILE A 5 -43.69 -12.88 -41.56
C ILE A 5 -43.23 -13.33 -40.17
N LEU A 6 -43.18 -14.66 -39.94
CA LEU A 6 -42.72 -15.24 -38.68
C LEU A 6 -41.25 -14.88 -38.39
N LEU A 7 -40.38 -14.96 -39.41
CA LEU A 7 -38.98 -14.56 -39.30
C LEU A 7 -38.82 -13.06 -38.98
N ARG A 8 -39.63 -12.19 -39.59
CA ARG A 8 -39.61 -10.74 -39.30
C ARG A 8 -40.09 -10.44 -37.88
N ALA A 9 -41.14 -11.11 -37.40
CA ALA A 9 -41.64 -10.95 -36.03
C ALA A 9 -40.59 -11.39 -35.00
N MET A 10 -39.92 -12.52 -35.25
CA MET A 10 -38.82 -13.01 -34.41
C MET A 10 -37.65 -12.01 -34.38
N LEU A 11 -37.28 -11.44 -35.53
CA LEU A 11 -36.22 -10.43 -35.60
C LEU A 11 -36.56 -9.19 -34.77
N LEU A 12 -37.79 -8.67 -34.90
CA LEU A 12 -38.24 -7.50 -34.13
C LEU A 12 -38.26 -7.77 -32.63
N LEU A 13 -38.66 -8.98 -32.22
CA LEU A 13 -38.63 -9.38 -30.82
C LEU A 13 -37.20 -9.41 -30.27
N ILE A 14 -36.24 -9.99 -31.01
CA ILE A 14 -34.83 -10.00 -30.62
C ILE A 14 -34.29 -8.57 -30.50
N VAL A 15 -34.58 -7.71 -31.49
CA VAL A 15 -34.16 -6.30 -31.46
C VAL A 15 -34.77 -5.58 -30.25
N ALA A 16 -36.04 -5.80 -29.94
CA ALA A 16 -36.67 -5.21 -28.77
C ALA A 16 -36.01 -5.66 -27.45
N VAL A 17 -35.66 -6.95 -27.33
CA VAL A 17 -34.91 -7.47 -26.18
C VAL A 17 -33.52 -6.84 -26.09
N LEU A 18 -32.81 -6.70 -27.20
CA LEU A 18 -31.48 -6.06 -27.23
C LEU A 18 -31.55 -4.57 -26.87
N VAL A 19 -32.56 -3.85 -27.36
CA VAL A 19 -32.79 -2.42 -27.03
C VAL A 19 -33.14 -2.28 -25.56
N GLY A 20 -34.01 -3.14 -25.02
CA GLY A 20 -34.33 -3.17 -23.59
C GLY A 20 -33.09 -3.45 -22.73
N ARG A 21 -32.26 -4.42 -23.14
CA ARG A 21 -31.01 -4.74 -22.46
C ARG A 21 -30.00 -3.60 -22.53
N LEU A 22 -29.92 -2.90 -23.66
CA LEU A 22 -29.07 -1.73 -23.83
C LEU A 22 -29.53 -0.58 -22.92
N TYR A 23 -30.83 -0.34 -22.84
CA TYR A 23 -31.42 0.66 -21.94
C TYR A 23 -31.10 0.36 -20.47
N GLU A 24 -31.23 -0.90 -20.04
CA GLU A 24 -30.88 -1.32 -18.68
C GLU A 24 -29.40 -1.02 -18.33
N ILE A 25 -28.48 -1.32 -19.24
CA ILE A 25 -27.04 -1.08 -19.02
C ILE A 25 -26.73 0.42 -19.03
N GLN A 26 -27.30 1.19 -19.97
CA GLN A 26 -26.98 2.60 -20.12
C GLN A 26 -27.66 3.50 -19.06
N ILE A 27 -28.92 3.27 -18.72
CA ILE A 27 -29.72 4.18 -17.88
C ILE A 27 -29.82 3.68 -16.44
N ILE A 28 -30.13 2.41 -16.22
CA ILE A 28 -30.33 1.88 -14.86
C ILE A 28 -28.97 1.65 -14.19
N THR A 29 -28.06 0.96 -14.89
CA THR A 29 -26.72 0.67 -14.35
C THR A 29 -25.80 1.90 -14.42
N GLY A 30 -25.95 2.74 -15.45
CA GLY A 30 -25.17 3.98 -15.59
C GLY A 30 -25.31 4.95 -14.42
N ASN A 31 -26.46 4.96 -13.72
CA ASN A 31 -26.66 5.78 -12.53
C ASN A 31 -25.84 5.32 -11.31
N GLN A 32 -25.38 4.06 -11.25
CA GLN A 32 -24.46 3.61 -10.19
C GLN A 32 -23.06 4.25 -10.32
N GLN A 33 -22.70 4.71 -11.51
CA GLN A 33 -21.42 5.40 -11.77
C GLN A 33 -21.53 6.93 -11.59
N ARG A 34 -22.72 7.48 -11.33
CA ARG A 34 -22.97 8.93 -11.25
C ARG A 34 -22.31 9.62 -10.04
N PHE A 35 -21.93 8.86 -9.01
CA PHE A 35 -21.32 9.40 -7.80
C PHE A 35 -19.79 9.41 -7.83
N GLY A 36 -19.15 9.04 -8.95
CA GLY A 36 -17.70 8.99 -9.09
C GLY A 36 -17.19 9.81 -10.28
N GLU A 37 -16.79 11.04 -10.00
CA GLU A 37 -15.79 11.84 -10.72
C GLU A 37 -16.05 12.32 -12.16
N THR A 38 -15.47 13.48 -12.44
CA THR A 38 -15.52 14.32 -13.64
C THR A 38 -15.01 13.61 -14.91
N PRO A 39 -15.30 14.16 -16.12
CA PRO A 39 -14.98 13.56 -17.42
C PRO A 39 -13.47 13.48 -17.78
N GLU A 40 -12.59 13.22 -16.82
CA GLU A 40 -11.20 12.89 -17.07
C GLU A 40 -11.08 11.37 -17.22
N GLU A 41 -10.49 10.95 -18.35
CA GLU A 41 -10.27 9.58 -18.81
C GLU A 41 -10.37 8.47 -17.74
N THR A 42 -11.57 7.89 -17.60
CA THR A 42 -11.78 6.77 -16.69
C THR A 42 -11.09 5.52 -17.23
N THR A 43 -9.87 5.25 -16.77
CA THR A 43 -9.21 3.97 -17.02
C THR A 43 -9.91 2.88 -16.21
N ARG A 44 -10.55 1.93 -16.89
CA ARG A 44 -11.15 0.76 -16.22
C ARG A 44 -10.04 -0.19 -15.76
N ARG A 45 -10.00 -0.46 -14.44
CA ARG A 45 -9.11 -1.47 -13.86
C ARG A 45 -9.93 -2.66 -13.37
N TYR A 46 -9.62 -3.85 -13.87
CA TYR A 46 -10.12 -5.10 -13.28
C TYR A 46 -9.28 -5.41 -12.04
N LEU A 47 -9.91 -5.37 -10.86
CA LEU A 47 -9.31 -5.83 -9.60
C LEU A 47 -9.88 -7.22 -9.31
N SER A 48 -9.01 -8.23 -9.32
CA SER A 48 -9.40 -9.58 -8.90
C SER A 48 -9.53 -9.59 -7.37
N VAL A 49 -10.74 -9.78 -6.87
CA VAL A 49 -10.96 -10.02 -5.44
C VAL A 49 -10.82 -11.53 -5.22
N PRO A 50 -9.79 -11.99 -4.48
CA PRO A 50 -9.59 -13.41 -4.27
C PRO A 50 -10.76 -13.99 -3.45
N PRO A 51 -11.28 -15.17 -3.82
CA PRO A 51 -12.34 -15.80 -3.05
C PRO A 51 -11.83 -16.23 -1.66
N ARG A 52 -12.67 -16.08 -0.63
CA ARG A 52 -12.39 -16.61 0.71
C ARG A 52 -12.47 -18.14 0.67
N ARG A 53 -11.45 -18.82 1.20
CA ARG A 53 -11.45 -20.30 1.33
C ARG A 53 -12.38 -20.73 2.47
N GLY A 54 -12.97 -21.92 2.34
CA GLY A 54 -13.83 -22.52 3.36
C GLY A 54 -13.08 -22.91 4.64
N GLU A 55 -13.80 -22.99 5.74
CA GLU A 55 -13.31 -23.50 7.02
C GLU A 55 -13.22 -25.04 6.97
N ILE A 56 -12.18 -25.61 7.58
CA ILE A 56 -12.02 -27.06 7.72
C ILE A 56 -12.27 -27.41 9.18
N PHE A 57 -13.24 -28.28 9.39
CA PHE A 57 -13.59 -28.85 10.69
C PHE A 57 -13.00 -30.25 10.84
N ALA A 58 -12.74 -30.66 12.09
CA ALA A 58 -12.48 -32.06 12.39
C ALA A 58 -13.75 -32.90 12.23
N ALA A 59 -13.62 -34.23 12.37
CA ALA A 59 -14.75 -35.16 12.23
C ALA A 59 -15.90 -34.90 13.22
N ASP A 60 -15.65 -34.17 14.31
CA ASP A 60 -16.65 -33.75 15.28
C ASP A 60 -17.57 -32.60 14.80
N GLY A 61 -17.22 -31.96 13.67
CA GLY A 61 -17.93 -30.82 13.10
C GLY A 61 -17.86 -29.54 13.94
N LYS A 62 -17.05 -29.50 15.01
CA LYS A 62 -16.94 -28.35 15.94
C LYS A 62 -15.52 -27.80 16.02
N THR A 63 -14.53 -28.66 15.99
CA THR A 63 -13.13 -28.25 16.12
C THR A 63 -12.64 -27.67 14.80
N ILE A 64 -12.31 -26.38 14.78
CA ILE A 64 -11.74 -25.70 13.60
C ILE A 64 -10.27 -26.08 13.47
N LEU A 65 -9.95 -26.82 12.41
CA LEU A 65 -8.59 -27.18 12.05
C LEU A 65 -7.93 -26.07 11.24
N ALA A 66 -8.69 -25.42 10.36
CA ALA A 66 -8.17 -24.35 9.53
C ALA A 66 -9.27 -23.37 9.11
N GLU A 67 -8.99 -22.08 9.25
CA GLU A 67 -9.93 -21.01 8.93
C GLU A 67 -9.25 -19.90 8.12
N SER A 68 -10.04 -19.14 7.38
CA SER A 68 -9.57 -17.97 6.64
C SER A 68 -9.94 -16.70 7.38
N VAL A 69 -8.91 -16.02 7.87
CA VAL A 69 -9.01 -14.76 8.61
C VAL A 69 -8.65 -13.59 7.70
N PRO A 70 -9.33 -12.44 7.83
CA PRO A 70 -8.94 -11.25 7.10
C PRO A 70 -7.55 -10.81 7.56
N ILE A 71 -6.75 -10.34 6.60
CA ILE A 71 -5.47 -9.70 6.85
C ILE A 71 -5.43 -8.38 6.10
N TYR A 72 -4.92 -7.36 6.78
CA TYR A 72 -4.75 -6.04 6.21
C TYR A 72 -3.27 -5.81 5.94
N THR A 73 -2.98 -5.25 4.77
CA THR A 73 -1.62 -5.01 4.31
C THR A 73 -1.50 -3.57 3.83
N ILE A 74 -0.47 -2.85 4.29
CA ILE A 74 -0.13 -1.53 3.78
C ILE A 74 0.59 -1.73 2.45
N ALA A 75 0.05 -1.12 1.40
CA ALA A 75 0.66 -1.08 0.08
C ALA A 75 0.78 0.36 -0.43
N ILE A 76 1.74 0.57 -1.33
CA ILE A 76 1.99 1.86 -1.97
C ILE A 76 1.94 1.68 -3.49
N ILE A 77 1.29 2.62 -4.18
CA ILE A 77 1.33 2.76 -5.63
C ILE A 77 2.30 3.89 -5.98
N PRO A 78 3.50 3.60 -6.52
CA PRO A 78 4.52 4.62 -6.76
C PRO A 78 4.06 5.77 -7.65
N GLY A 79 3.19 5.50 -8.64
CA GLY A 79 2.65 6.50 -9.56
C GLY A 79 1.63 7.46 -8.97
N ARG A 80 1.13 7.20 -7.75
CA ARG A 80 0.23 8.09 -7.01
C ARG A 80 0.91 8.84 -5.87
N LEU A 81 2.19 8.53 -5.60
CA LEU A 81 3.01 9.32 -4.70
C LEU A 81 3.31 10.68 -5.34
N PRO A 82 3.58 11.73 -4.55
CA PRO A 82 4.09 12.98 -5.07
C PRO A 82 5.36 12.73 -5.91
N ALA A 83 5.43 13.39 -7.06
CA ALA A 83 6.52 13.17 -8.00
C ALA A 83 7.84 13.72 -7.43
N ARG A 84 8.90 12.91 -7.50
CA ARG A 84 10.23 13.25 -6.98
C ARG A 84 10.82 14.51 -7.62
N SER A 85 10.45 14.82 -8.87
CA SER A 85 10.96 15.98 -9.60
C SER A 85 10.24 17.29 -9.27
N SER A 86 8.94 17.25 -8.95
CA SER A 86 8.13 18.46 -8.71
C SER A 86 7.92 18.75 -7.22
N GLU A 87 7.68 17.73 -6.41
CA GLU A 87 7.33 17.86 -4.99
C GLU A 87 8.15 16.89 -4.10
N PRO A 88 9.49 16.96 -4.11
CA PRO A 88 10.35 16.05 -3.34
C PRO A 88 10.09 16.13 -1.83
N ALA A 89 9.98 17.35 -1.27
CA ALA A 89 9.75 17.52 0.16
C ALA A 89 8.42 16.90 0.63
N ARG A 90 7.36 17.00 -0.18
CA ARG A 90 6.07 16.38 0.12
C ARG A 90 6.13 14.86 0.03
N ARG A 91 6.85 14.34 -0.96
CA ARG A 91 7.11 12.89 -1.10
C ARG A 91 7.82 12.36 0.15
N ASP A 92 8.87 13.04 0.60
CA ASP A 92 9.65 12.62 1.78
C ASP A 92 8.80 12.65 3.05
N GLN A 93 7.93 13.65 3.21
CA GLN A 93 6.97 13.72 4.31
C GLN A 93 5.99 12.55 4.32
N VAL A 94 5.43 12.20 3.16
CA VAL A 94 4.50 11.06 3.03
C VAL A 94 5.22 9.75 3.37
N LEU A 95 6.40 9.51 2.80
CA LEU A 95 7.16 8.27 3.03
C LEU A 95 7.63 8.15 4.49
N ALA A 96 8.07 9.25 5.09
CA ALA A 96 8.43 9.31 6.51
C ALA A 96 7.22 8.98 7.40
N ARG A 97 6.04 9.54 7.10
CA ARG A 97 4.80 9.24 7.84
C ARG A 97 4.39 7.78 7.69
N VAL A 98 4.46 7.23 6.48
CA VAL A 98 4.14 5.81 6.25
C VAL A 98 5.13 4.90 6.95
N SER A 99 6.42 5.24 6.95
CA SER A 99 7.44 4.45 7.65
C SER A 99 7.21 4.44 9.15
N GLN A 100 6.86 5.58 9.74
CA GLN A 100 6.47 5.66 11.14
C GLN A 100 5.25 4.77 11.44
N ILE A 101 4.19 4.87 10.62
CA ILE A 101 2.95 4.07 10.77
C ILE A 101 3.22 2.57 10.59
N ALA A 102 4.02 2.22 9.59
CA ALA A 102 4.41 0.85 9.30
C ALA A 102 5.43 0.31 10.32
N GLY A 103 6.04 1.15 11.16
CA GLY A 103 7.10 0.70 12.07
C GLY A 103 8.38 0.31 11.33
N ILE A 104 8.67 0.96 10.20
CA ILE A 104 9.87 0.75 9.39
C ILE A 104 10.90 1.81 9.77
N THR A 105 12.13 1.37 10.06
CA THR A 105 13.25 2.26 10.38
C THR A 105 13.73 3.01 9.14
N SER A 106 14.15 4.26 9.32
CA SER A 106 14.78 5.07 8.27
C SER A 106 16.27 5.26 8.56
N THR A 107 17.06 5.65 7.56
CA THR A 107 18.49 5.88 7.72
C THR A 107 18.84 7.33 7.42
N LEU A 108 19.48 8.02 8.35
CA LEU A 108 20.11 9.31 8.10
C LEU A 108 21.50 9.09 7.54
N ALA A 109 21.81 9.69 6.39
CA ALA A 109 23.12 9.66 5.76
C ALA A 109 23.73 11.06 5.76
N LEU A 110 24.88 11.21 6.40
CA LEU A 110 25.64 12.45 6.46
C LEU A 110 26.88 12.34 5.56
N SER A 111 27.01 13.28 4.62
CA SER A 111 28.18 13.41 3.75
C SER A 111 28.37 14.88 3.35
N PRO A 112 29.56 15.49 3.55
CA PRO A 112 30.78 14.93 4.14
C PRO A 112 30.73 14.88 5.69
N THR A 113 31.48 13.94 6.30
CA THR A 113 31.50 13.75 7.76
C THR A 113 32.17 14.90 8.53
N SER A 114 32.99 15.72 7.85
CA SER A 114 33.62 16.91 8.44
C SER A 114 32.62 17.99 8.87
N ALA A 115 31.37 17.91 8.40
CA ALA A 115 30.30 18.81 8.82
C ALA A 115 30.00 18.74 10.32
N LEU A 116 30.29 17.61 10.99
CA LEU A 116 30.11 17.45 12.44
C LEU A 116 31.06 18.33 13.26
N ASP A 117 32.26 18.56 12.76
CA ASP A 117 33.25 19.40 13.44
C ASP A 117 32.95 20.88 13.24
N LEU A 118 32.37 21.23 12.08
CA LEU A 118 32.06 22.60 11.69
C LEU A 118 30.74 23.11 12.31
N ARG A 119 29.82 22.22 12.69
CA ARG A 119 28.47 22.57 13.17
C ARG A 119 28.12 21.79 14.43
N PRO A 120 28.35 22.35 15.64
CA PRO A 120 28.05 21.66 16.89
C PRO A 120 26.56 21.31 17.05
N GLY A 121 25.64 22.18 16.60
CA GLY A 121 24.20 21.91 16.66
C GLY A 121 23.75 20.66 15.89
N LEU A 122 24.38 20.37 14.74
CA LEU A 122 24.10 19.15 13.97
C LEU A 122 24.45 17.89 14.77
N ARG A 123 25.54 17.93 15.53
CA ARG A 123 25.98 16.80 16.36
C ARG A 123 24.97 16.53 17.49
N ASP A 124 24.50 17.60 18.13
CA ASP A 124 23.51 17.51 19.20
C ASP A 124 22.18 16.97 18.68
N ASP A 125 21.73 17.44 17.51
CA ASP A 125 20.51 16.97 16.86
C ASP A 125 20.60 15.49 16.45
N LEU A 126 21.73 15.05 15.91
CA LEU A 126 21.93 13.64 15.55
C LEU A 126 22.02 12.72 16.77
N GLY A 127 22.58 13.22 17.88
CA GLY A 127 22.65 12.49 19.14
C GLY A 127 21.28 12.14 19.73
N GLN A 128 20.20 12.84 19.32
CA GLN A 128 18.83 12.54 19.74
C GLN A 128 18.29 11.24 19.13
N PHE A 129 18.84 10.79 17.99
CA PHE A 129 18.35 9.62 17.26
C PHE A 129 19.12 8.34 17.57
N GLY A 130 20.25 8.43 18.28
CA GLY A 130 21.05 7.27 18.68
C GLY A 130 22.52 7.61 18.91
N GLN A 131 23.29 6.60 19.29
CA GLN A 131 24.74 6.74 19.39
C GLN A 131 25.34 6.86 17.98
N LEU A 132 26.14 7.89 17.78
CA LEU A 132 26.86 8.12 16.54
C LEU A 132 27.92 7.01 16.35
N PRO A 133 27.93 6.31 15.21
CA PRO A 133 28.97 5.32 14.93
C PRO A 133 30.34 5.99 14.77
N ALA A 134 31.40 5.18 14.90
CA ALA A 134 32.76 5.66 14.72
C ALA A 134 32.98 6.20 13.29
N LEU A 135 33.61 7.38 13.20
CA LEU A 135 33.85 8.04 11.92
C LEU A 135 34.90 7.28 11.11
N THR A 136 34.53 6.86 9.91
CA THR A 136 35.46 6.27 8.94
C THR A 136 35.80 7.29 7.87
N ARG A 137 37.09 7.54 7.60
CA ARG A 137 37.50 8.53 6.59
C ARG A 137 36.97 8.14 5.21
N GLY A 138 36.27 9.08 4.57
CA GLY A 138 35.79 8.95 3.19
C GLY A 138 34.49 8.17 3.01
N ALA A 139 33.87 7.67 4.10
CA ALA A 139 32.56 7.02 4.04
C ALA A 139 31.47 7.93 4.61
N PRO A 140 30.24 7.90 4.06
CA PRO A 140 29.12 8.62 4.65
C PRO A 140 28.79 8.02 6.02
N LEU A 141 28.52 8.88 7.00
CA LEU A 141 28.06 8.43 8.31
C LEU A 141 26.58 8.06 8.20
N THR A 142 26.22 6.85 8.60
CA THR A 142 24.83 6.39 8.59
C THR A 142 24.33 6.17 10.01
N VAL A 143 23.12 6.67 10.30
CA VAL A 143 22.45 6.53 11.60
C VAL A 143 21.08 5.93 11.36
N THR A 144 20.81 4.78 11.99
CA THR A 144 19.48 4.16 11.95
C THR A 144 18.55 4.91 12.90
N VAL A 145 17.45 5.40 12.37
CA VAL A 145 16.42 6.15 13.09
C VAL A 145 15.25 5.22 13.41
N ALA A 146 14.85 5.22 14.68
CA ALA A 146 13.67 4.49 15.13
C ALA A 146 12.37 5.02 14.45
N PRO A 147 11.37 4.16 14.20
CA PRO A 147 10.19 4.55 13.43
C PRO A 147 9.47 5.79 13.99
N GLU A 148 9.33 5.90 15.31
CA GLU A 148 8.69 7.01 16.02
C GLU A 148 9.42 8.35 15.83
N ALA A 149 10.74 8.32 15.63
CA ALA A 149 11.56 9.52 15.47
C ALA A 149 11.70 9.95 14.00
N THR A 150 11.16 9.19 13.04
CA THR A 150 11.33 9.41 11.60
C THR A 150 10.91 10.82 11.15
N LEU A 151 9.78 11.35 11.63
CA LEU A 151 9.33 12.70 11.28
C LEU A 151 10.23 13.81 11.85
N SER A 152 10.76 13.61 13.06
CA SER A 152 11.72 14.53 13.68
C SER A 152 13.05 14.51 12.94
N ALA A 153 13.53 13.32 12.57
CA ALA A 153 14.72 13.14 11.75
C ALA A 153 14.58 13.78 10.36
N LEU A 154 13.40 13.68 9.73
CA LEU A 154 13.13 14.39 8.47
C LEU A 154 13.26 15.91 8.63
N ARG A 155 12.72 16.47 9.73
CA ARG A 155 12.84 17.90 10.00
C ARG A 155 14.30 18.34 10.14
N VAL A 156 15.11 17.57 10.88
CA VAL A 156 16.55 17.83 11.03
C VAL A 156 17.27 17.72 9.68
N ALA A 157 16.95 16.69 8.88
CA ALA A 157 17.50 16.55 7.52
C ALA A 157 17.12 17.72 6.60
N GLN A 158 15.91 18.26 6.72
CA GLN A 158 15.50 19.44 5.97
C GLN A 158 16.27 20.70 6.40
N THR A 159 16.54 20.87 7.70
CA THR A 159 17.36 21.97 8.23
C THR A 159 18.80 21.91 7.71
N TYR A 160 19.39 20.73 7.65
CA TYR A 160 20.78 20.51 7.20
C TYR A 160 20.85 19.81 5.84
N SER A 161 19.98 20.20 4.91
CA SER A 161 19.84 19.57 3.59
C SER A 161 21.09 19.60 2.70
N ASP A 162 22.07 20.43 3.04
CA ASP A 162 23.36 20.52 2.37
C ASP A 162 24.28 19.32 2.64
N VAL A 163 24.14 18.69 3.81
CA VAL A 163 25.04 17.62 4.27
C VAL A 163 24.31 16.36 4.72
N LEU A 164 23.04 16.47 5.11
CA LEU A 164 22.25 15.40 5.72
C LEU A 164 21.07 15.02 4.81
N GLN A 165 20.92 13.73 4.57
CA GLN A 165 19.82 13.16 3.79
C GLN A 165 19.11 12.07 4.59
N LEU A 166 17.78 12.09 4.59
CA LEU A 166 16.98 11.00 5.15
C LEU A 166 16.67 10.00 4.03
N ASN A 167 17.28 8.82 4.11
CA ASN A 167 17.03 7.72 3.20
C ASN A 167 15.93 6.82 3.79
N ASN A 168 14.82 6.74 3.06
CA ASN A 168 13.69 5.91 3.45
C ASN A 168 13.81 4.51 2.83
N ALA A 169 13.66 3.46 3.63
CA ALA A 169 13.74 2.08 3.15
C ALA A 169 12.68 1.76 2.07
N ILE A 170 11.49 2.39 2.15
CA ILE A 170 10.42 2.23 1.17
C ILE A 170 10.85 2.81 -0.17
N GLU A 171 11.48 3.99 -0.19
CA GLU A 171 11.97 4.61 -1.42
C GLU A 171 13.05 3.75 -2.08
N GLU A 172 13.93 3.15 -1.27
CA GLU A 172 14.92 2.20 -1.76
C GLU A 172 14.26 0.94 -2.34
N GLN A 173 13.21 0.41 -1.70
CA GLN A 173 12.47 -0.74 -2.23
C GLN A 173 11.80 -0.42 -3.58
N ILE A 174 11.19 0.76 -3.71
CA ILE A 174 10.60 1.23 -4.98
C ILE A 174 11.69 1.32 -6.06
N ALA A 175 12.85 1.89 -5.73
CA ALA A 175 13.94 2.06 -6.69
C ALA A 175 14.60 0.72 -7.10
N ARG A 176 14.66 -0.26 -6.20
CA ARG A 176 15.31 -1.56 -6.45
C ARG A 176 14.46 -2.54 -7.25
N GLN A 177 13.15 -2.52 -7.08
CA GLN A 177 12.27 -3.58 -7.60
C GLN A 177 11.74 -3.34 -9.03
N ASP A 178 12.16 -2.27 -9.71
CA ASP A 178 11.69 -1.86 -11.05
C ASP A 178 10.16 -1.99 -11.23
N ILE A 179 9.43 -1.60 -10.19
CA ILE A 179 7.97 -1.79 -10.12
C ILE A 179 7.32 -0.79 -11.05
N ARG A 180 6.32 -1.23 -11.81
CA ARG A 180 5.57 -0.32 -12.67
C ARG A 180 4.83 0.69 -11.82
N ARG A 181 4.70 1.93 -12.31
CA ARG A 181 4.07 3.02 -11.55
C ARG A 181 2.65 2.73 -11.04
N TYR A 182 1.93 1.80 -11.66
CA TYR A 182 0.57 1.40 -11.29
C TYR A 182 0.48 0.13 -10.43
N GLU A 183 1.59 -0.57 -10.25
CA GLU A 183 1.68 -1.77 -9.42
C GLU A 183 1.81 -1.38 -7.94
N THR A 184 1.35 -2.27 -7.07
CA THR A 184 1.37 -2.07 -5.63
C THR A 184 2.62 -2.69 -5.04
N LEU A 185 3.41 -1.90 -4.33
CA LEU A 185 4.48 -2.38 -3.46
C LEU A 185 3.90 -2.68 -2.08
N ILE A 186 4.05 -3.92 -1.60
CA ILE A 186 3.69 -4.30 -0.24
C ILE A 186 4.77 -3.77 0.71
N VAL A 187 4.36 -2.95 1.68
CA VAL A 187 5.25 -2.32 2.66
C VAL A 187 5.25 -3.09 3.96
N LYS A 188 4.06 -3.44 4.45
CA LYS A 188 3.88 -4.21 5.68
C LYS A 188 2.61 -5.03 5.63
N GLU A 189 2.74 -6.32 5.87
CA GLU A 189 1.63 -7.24 6.05
C GLU A 189 1.18 -7.29 7.51
N ASP A 190 -0.04 -7.79 7.73
CA ASP A 190 -0.57 -8.12 9.06
C ASP A 190 -0.68 -6.91 9.99
N ILE A 191 -1.26 -5.83 9.45
CA ILE A 191 -1.61 -4.68 10.28
C ILE A 191 -2.94 -4.90 10.99
N SER A 192 -3.06 -4.32 12.19
CA SER A 192 -4.29 -4.35 12.97
C SER A 192 -5.45 -3.67 12.22
N PRO A 193 -6.70 -4.14 12.37
CA PRO A 193 -7.88 -3.51 11.75
C PRO A 193 -8.03 -2.02 12.08
N GLU A 194 -7.66 -1.60 13.29
CA GLU A 194 -7.74 -0.21 13.75
C GLU A 194 -6.74 0.67 12.97
N LEU A 195 -5.52 0.17 12.76
CA LEU A 195 -4.51 0.86 11.96
C LEU A 195 -4.93 0.96 10.49
N ALA A 196 -5.55 -0.09 9.95
CA ALA A 196 -6.12 -0.08 8.61
C ALA A 196 -7.18 1.03 8.46
N LEU A 197 -8.06 1.15 9.45
CA LEU A 197 -9.08 2.20 9.49
C LEU A 197 -8.46 3.60 9.56
N VAL A 198 -7.46 3.80 10.43
CA VAL A 198 -6.75 5.09 10.55
C VAL A 198 -6.10 5.50 9.22
N ILE A 199 -5.48 4.57 8.49
CA ILE A 199 -4.91 4.85 7.17
C ILE A 199 -6.01 5.19 6.16
N HIS A 200 -7.14 4.49 6.22
CA HIS A 200 -8.28 4.73 5.33
C HIS A 200 -8.88 6.13 5.54
N GLU A 201 -9.08 6.56 6.78
CA GLU A 201 -9.58 7.89 7.12
C GLU A 201 -8.61 9.01 6.73
N ASN A 202 -7.30 8.75 6.88
CA ASN A 202 -6.25 9.73 6.58
C ASN A 202 -5.71 9.62 5.14
N ASN A 203 -6.37 8.89 4.25
CA ASN A 203 -5.90 8.62 2.89
C ASN A 203 -5.63 9.91 2.09
N ASN A 204 -6.40 10.98 2.33
CA ASN A 204 -6.17 12.29 1.70
C ASN A 204 -4.78 12.90 2.04
N SER A 205 -4.25 12.59 3.23
CA SER A 205 -2.92 13.04 3.67
C SER A 205 -1.78 12.08 3.26
N LEU A 206 -2.12 10.89 2.75
CA LEU A 206 -1.20 9.81 2.41
C LEU A 206 -1.39 9.41 0.93
N PRO A 207 -1.15 10.33 -0.02
CA PRO A 207 -1.35 10.06 -1.44
C PRO A 207 -0.54 8.84 -1.89
N GLY A 208 -1.21 7.90 -2.55
CA GLY A 208 -0.61 6.67 -3.08
C GLY A 208 -0.45 5.53 -2.08
N VAL A 209 -0.81 5.73 -0.81
CA VAL A 209 -0.88 4.67 0.21
C VAL A 209 -2.27 4.07 0.20
N LEU A 210 -2.37 2.75 0.27
CA LEU A 210 -3.64 2.06 0.41
C LEU A 210 -3.52 0.84 1.30
N VAL A 211 -4.66 0.44 1.87
CA VAL A 211 -4.77 -0.82 2.58
C VAL A 211 -5.37 -1.85 1.64
N VAL A 212 -4.64 -2.95 1.45
CA VAL A 212 -5.13 -4.12 0.74
C VAL A 212 -5.68 -5.10 1.78
N GLU A 213 -6.96 -5.44 1.64
CA GLU A 213 -7.57 -6.52 2.40
C GLU A 213 -7.36 -7.85 1.66
N GLY A 214 -6.90 -8.85 2.38
CA GLY A 214 -6.74 -10.21 1.89
C GLY A 214 -7.20 -11.22 2.94
N TYR A 215 -6.95 -12.50 2.67
CA TYR A 215 -7.23 -13.57 3.63
C TYR A 215 -5.98 -14.43 3.83
N ARG A 216 -5.62 -14.66 5.09
CA ARG A 216 -4.55 -15.59 5.47
C ARG A 216 -5.16 -16.84 6.11
N ARG A 217 -4.52 -18.00 5.91
CA ARG A 217 -4.92 -19.25 6.56
C ARG A 217 -4.42 -19.26 8.01
N ARG A 218 -5.33 -19.44 8.97
CA ARG A 218 -5.02 -19.63 10.39
C ARG A 218 -5.32 -21.08 10.78
N TYR A 219 -4.42 -21.67 11.57
CA TYR A 219 -4.53 -23.05 12.06
C TYR A 219 -4.57 -23.04 13.60
N PRO A 220 -5.75 -22.86 14.22
CA PRO A 220 -5.88 -22.65 15.67
C PRO A 220 -5.29 -23.78 16.52
N GLN A 221 -5.37 -25.02 16.00
CA GLN A 221 -4.94 -26.22 16.71
C GLN A 221 -3.49 -26.63 16.40
N SER A 222 -2.72 -25.80 15.69
CA SER A 222 -1.34 -26.13 15.29
C SER A 222 -0.37 -26.37 16.47
N GLY A 223 -0.67 -25.83 17.66
CA GLY A 223 0.13 -26.06 18.87
C GLY A 223 -0.25 -27.30 19.67
N SER A 224 -1.48 -27.81 19.51
CA SER A 224 -2.02 -28.98 20.23
C SER A 224 -2.04 -30.25 19.38
N VAL A 225 -2.02 -30.10 18.05
CA VAL A 225 -2.09 -31.18 17.07
C VAL A 225 -0.85 -31.10 16.18
N PRO A 226 -0.18 -32.23 15.86
CA PRO A 226 0.91 -32.24 14.90
C PRO A 226 0.50 -31.53 13.63
N SER A 227 1.33 -30.59 13.18
CA SER A 227 1.06 -29.76 12.00
C SER A 227 0.76 -30.64 10.78
N LEU A 228 -0.52 -30.69 10.39
CA LEU A 228 -1.01 -31.29 9.15
C LEU A 228 -0.65 -30.46 7.91
N SER A 229 0.24 -29.48 8.02
CA SER A 229 0.67 -28.60 6.93
C SER A 229 1.31 -29.35 5.75
N HIS A 230 1.72 -30.60 5.96
CA HIS A 230 2.26 -31.47 4.91
C HIS A 230 1.19 -32.36 4.25
N THR A 231 -0.03 -32.38 4.78
CA THR A 231 -1.19 -33.14 4.29
C THR A 231 -2.33 -32.26 3.76
N LEU A 232 -2.28 -30.94 4.01
CA LEU A 232 -3.26 -29.92 3.60
C LEU A 232 -2.62 -28.91 2.64
#